data_AF-A0A2V8SF72-F1
#
_entry.id   AF-A0A2V8SF72-F1
#
_cell.length_a   1.000
_cell.length_b   1.000
_cell.length_c   1.000
_cell.angle_alpha   90.00
_cell.angle_beta   90.00
_cell.angle_gamma   90.00
#
_symmetry.space_group_name_H-M   'P 1'
#
loop_
_entity.id
_entity.type
_entity.pdbx_description
1 polymer ?
#
loop_
_entity_poly.entity_id
_entity_poly.type
_entity_poly.pdbx_seq_one_letter_code
_entity_poly.pdbx_strand_id
1 'polypeptide(L)'
;MKVALIFLVTISALACNKSAPPIVNSTKPINAAQQTNEAQSVLAHSGESGTPKPAAGPNNGKWSASGEPIDTAKFDQAIAKAEKSMKAKPDDASKDLLAEAYFERGFALTDAKQYASALGDYRRALKVQPNHEESQKWVEQILGIYQMLKKEPPSEGEEPPPLPLKK
;
A
#
# COMPACT_ATOMS: atom_id res chain seq x y z
N MET A 1 -57.35 34.83 3.71
CA MET A 1 -56.68 33.82 2.85
C MET A 1 -56.75 32.51 3.61
N LYS A 2 -57.46 31.50 3.08
CA LYS A 2 -57.74 30.22 3.78
C LYS A 2 -56.71 29.19 3.34
N VAL A 3 -55.88 28.68 4.25
CA VAL A 3 -55.00 27.53 4.01
C VAL A 3 -55.70 26.29 4.55
N ALA A 4 -56.22 25.46 3.64
CA ALA A 4 -56.77 24.16 3.96
C ALA A 4 -55.64 23.13 3.93
N LEU A 5 -55.30 22.58 5.10
CA LEU A 5 -54.30 21.53 5.26
C LEU A 5 -55.03 20.25 5.69
N ILE A 6 -55.42 19.41 4.74
CA ILE A 6 -55.95 18.06 5.03
C ILE A 6 -55.55 17.13 3.87
N PHE A 7 -54.63 16.21 4.11
CA PHE A 7 -54.74 14.85 3.58
C PHE A 7 -54.21 13.87 4.63
N LEU A 8 -55.19 13.31 5.36
CA LEU A 8 -55.10 12.07 6.11
C LEU A 8 -54.89 10.91 5.13
N VAL A 9 -53.82 10.13 5.30
CA VAL A 9 -53.82 8.70 4.92
C VAL A 9 -53.30 7.90 6.11
N THR A 10 -54.22 7.15 6.68
CA THR A 10 -54.09 6.32 7.88
C THR A 10 -54.05 4.84 7.53
N ILE A 11 -53.21 4.08 8.24
CA ILE A 11 -53.50 2.76 8.87
C ILE A 11 -53.55 1.58 7.87
N SER A 12 -52.55 0.68 7.80
CA SER A 12 -52.33 -0.54 8.62
C SER A 12 -52.08 -1.70 7.64
N ALA A 13 -51.44 -2.83 7.94
CA ALA A 13 -50.65 -3.32 9.06
C ALA A 13 -50.10 -4.70 8.63
N LEU A 14 -49.22 -5.27 9.46
CA LEU A 14 -48.94 -6.70 9.63
C LEU A 14 -48.35 -7.49 8.44
N ALA A 15 -47.07 -7.82 8.57
CA ALA A 15 -46.65 -9.22 8.46
C ALA A 15 -45.47 -9.48 9.40
N CYS A 16 -45.76 -10.16 10.51
CA CYS A 16 -44.78 -10.70 11.43
C CYS A 16 -44.16 -12.00 10.87
N ASN A 17 -42.83 -12.07 10.98
CA ASN A 17 -42.05 -13.13 11.62
C ASN A 17 -42.02 -14.56 11.01
N LYS A 18 -40.79 -15.07 10.82
CA LYS A 18 -40.40 -16.44 11.17
C LYS A 18 -38.87 -16.59 11.15
N SER A 19 -38.27 -16.47 12.33
CA SER A 19 -36.93 -16.95 12.66
C SER A 19 -36.88 -18.48 12.59
N ALA A 20 -35.74 -19.04 12.17
CA ALA A 20 -35.40 -20.45 12.36
C ALA A 20 -33.98 -20.61 12.96
N PRO A 21 -33.75 -21.63 13.80
CA PRO A 21 -32.75 -21.66 14.88
C PRO A 21 -31.33 -22.15 14.48
N PRO A 22 -30.34 -22.05 15.40
CA PRO A 22 -28.93 -22.31 15.11
C PRO A 22 -28.59 -23.82 15.09
N ILE A 23 -27.57 -24.17 14.31
CA ILE A 23 -26.97 -25.50 14.29
C ILE A 23 -25.69 -25.51 15.13
N VAL A 24 -25.73 -26.25 16.24
CA VAL A 24 -24.58 -26.73 16.99
C VAL A 24 -24.81 -28.21 17.25
N ASN A 25 -23.91 -29.10 16.81
CA ASN A 25 -23.37 -30.12 17.71
C ASN A 25 -22.18 -30.90 17.15
N SER A 26 -21.26 -31.12 18.07
CA SER A 26 -19.97 -31.79 18.00
C SER A 26 -20.10 -33.32 18.12
N THR A 27 -19.13 -34.10 17.63
CA THR A 27 -18.50 -35.23 18.35
C THR A 27 -17.24 -35.79 17.63
N LYS A 28 -16.17 -35.95 18.42
CA LYS A 28 -14.77 -36.43 18.23
C LYS A 28 -14.74 -38.00 18.14
N PRO A 29 -13.66 -38.80 17.79
CA PRO A 29 -12.25 -38.61 18.20
C PRO A 29 -11.01 -39.12 17.38
N ILE A 30 -9.88 -38.40 17.58
CA ILE A 30 -8.48 -38.78 17.96
C ILE A 30 -7.67 -39.86 17.20
N ASN A 31 -6.53 -39.46 16.59
CA ASN A 31 -5.11 -39.91 16.80
C ASN A 31 -4.23 -39.39 15.63
N ALA A 32 -2.95 -38.98 15.73
CA ALA A 32 -1.87 -39.05 16.73
C ALA A 32 -0.94 -37.82 16.49
N ALA A 33 -0.44 -37.12 17.52
CA ALA A 33 0.91 -37.23 18.10
C ALA A 33 2.05 -37.06 17.05
N GLN A 34 3.08 -36.23 17.18
CA GLN A 34 3.80 -35.78 18.37
C GLN A 34 4.44 -34.40 18.12
N GLN A 35 4.30 -33.54 19.13
CA GLN A 35 5.13 -32.37 19.38
C GLN A 35 6.33 -32.87 20.19
N THR A 36 7.56 -32.61 19.75
CA THR A 36 8.73 -32.63 20.64
C THR A 36 9.36 -31.26 20.63
N ASN A 37 9.55 -30.78 21.85
CA ASN A 37 10.11 -29.52 22.24
C ASN A 37 11.43 -29.90 22.92
N GLU A 38 12.56 -29.48 22.36
CA GLU A 38 13.83 -29.46 23.11
C GLU A 38 14.50 -28.12 22.88
N ALA A 39 14.90 -27.55 24.02
CA ALA A 39 15.27 -26.17 24.21
C ALA A 39 16.77 -25.95 23.98
N GLN A 40 17.07 -24.74 23.48
CA GLN A 40 18.18 -23.85 23.85
C GLN A 40 19.63 -24.35 23.77
N SER A 41 20.47 -23.61 23.04
CA SER A 41 21.63 -22.98 23.70
C SER A 41 22.18 -21.78 22.93
N VAL A 42 22.64 -20.86 23.75
CA VAL A 42 23.09 -19.48 23.59
C VAL A 42 24.27 -19.26 22.64
N LEU A 43 24.30 -18.07 22.01
CA LEU A 43 25.33 -17.05 22.23
C LEU A 43 24.87 -15.72 21.62
N ALA A 44 24.62 -14.74 22.49
CA ALA A 44 24.43 -13.35 22.15
C ALA A 44 25.79 -12.69 21.86
N HIS A 45 25.86 -11.81 20.87
CA HIS A 45 26.67 -10.59 20.91
C HIS A 45 25.85 -9.43 20.33
N SER A 46 25.87 -8.35 21.10
CA SER A 46 25.04 -7.16 21.00
C SER A 46 25.32 -6.28 19.78
N GLY A 47 24.27 -5.57 19.38
CA GLY A 47 24.37 -4.16 19.02
C GLY A 47 24.31 -3.87 17.53
N GLU A 48 23.12 -3.60 17.01
CA GLU A 48 22.86 -2.35 16.31
C GLU A 48 21.35 -2.09 16.19
N SER A 49 20.97 -0.87 16.55
CA SER A 49 19.63 -0.30 16.49
C SER A 49 19.03 -0.44 15.09
N GLY A 50 18.08 -1.35 14.95
CA GLY A 50 17.24 -1.47 13.78
C GLY A 50 16.39 -0.21 13.62
N THR A 51 16.76 0.66 12.69
CA THR A 51 15.77 1.52 12.06
C THR A 51 14.69 0.61 11.46
N PRO A 52 13.38 0.87 11.64
CA PRO A 52 12.38 0.17 10.84
C PRO A 52 12.62 0.55 9.38
N LYS A 53 13.31 -0.33 8.65
CA LYS A 53 13.26 -0.42 7.20
C LYS A 53 11.77 -0.55 6.87
N PRO A 54 11.17 0.34 6.06
CA PRO A 54 9.82 0.10 5.56
C PRO A 54 9.84 -1.30 4.95
N ALA A 55 8.99 -2.18 5.47
CA ALA A 55 8.95 -3.57 5.07
C ALA A 55 8.71 -3.61 3.55
N ALA A 56 9.78 -3.84 2.79
CA ALA A 56 9.66 -4.41 1.47
C ALA A 56 9.00 -5.77 1.71
N GLY A 57 7.71 -5.87 1.41
CA GLY A 57 7.01 -7.14 1.38
C GLY A 57 7.76 -8.13 0.48
N PRO A 58 7.51 -9.44 0.63
CA PRO A 58 8.15 -10.42 -0.24
C PRO A 58 7.82 -10.06 -1.69
N ASN A 59 8.87 -9.72 -2.44
CA ASN A 59 8.75 -9.35 -3.83
C ASN A 59 8.55 -10.66 -4.60
N ASN A 60 7.29 -11.05 -4.78
CA ASN A 60 6.86 -12.33 -5.33
C ASN A 60 7.07 -12.39 -6.86
N GLY A 61 8.26 -12.03 -7.37
CA GLY A 61 8.80 -12.35 -8.69
C GLY A 61 7.99 -12.06 -9.96
N LYS A 62 6.72 -11.63 -9.88
CA LYS A 62 5.82 -11.44 -11.03
C LYS A 62 6.14 -10.17 -11.81
N TRP A 63 6.68 -9.16 -11.12
CA TRP A 63 6.95 -7.84 -11.69
C TRP A 63 8.44 -7.55 -11.66
N SER A 64 9.15 -7.81 -12.76
CA SER A 64 10.51 -7.30 -12.94
C SER A 64 10.45 -5.85 -13.42
N ALA A 65 11.17 -4.96 -12.73
CA ALA A 65 11.41 -3.62 -13.24
C ALA A 65 12.00 -3.74 -14.66
N SER A 66 11.30 -3.17 -15.64
CA SER A 66 11.74 -3.08 -17.04
C SER A 66 12.22 -1.66 -17.30
N GLY A 67 13.06 -1.41 -18.30
CA GLY A 67 13.59 -0.07 -18.57
C GLY A 67 15.10 0.02 -18.32
N GLU A 68 15.63 1.24 -18.33
CA GLU A 68 17.06 1.50 -18.19
C GLU A 68 17.44 1.70 -16.72
N PRO A 69 18.46 1.04 -16.18
CA PRO A 69 18.97 1.33 -14.85
C PRO A 69 19.45 2.78 -14.75
N ILE A 70 19.06 3.48 -13.69
CA ILE A 70 19.49 4.86 -13.42
C ILE A 70 20.10 4.95 -12.03
N ASP A 71 20.96 5.95 -11.82
CA ASP A 71 21.44 6.25 -10.48
C ASP A 71 20.34 6.94 -9.66
N THR A 72 19.77 6.21 -8.69
CA THR A 72 18.76 6.74 -7.78
C THR A 72 19.32 7.33 -6.49
N ALA A 73 20.64 7.30 -6.27
CA ALA A 73 21.23 7.57 -4.96
C ALA A 73 20.88 8.96 -4.42
N LYS A 74 20.80 9.98 -5.28
CA LYS A 74 20.42 11.33 -4.88
C LYS A 74 18.96 11.39 -4.38
N PHE A 75 18.06 10.66 -5.02
CA PHE A 75 16.65 10.60 -4.64
C PHE A 75 16.46 9.77 -3.37
N ASP A 76 17.21 8.67 -3.24
CA ASP A 76 17.21 7.83 -2.03
C ASP A 76 17.66 8.64 -0.80
N GLN A 77 18.66 9.50 -0.96
CA GLN A 77 19.09 10.43 0.08
C GLN A 77 18.02 11.49 0.40
N ALA A 78 17.35 12.05 -0.62
CA ALA A 78 16.27 13.01 -0.43
C ALA A 78 15.10 12.40 0.36
N ILE A 79 14.67 11.20 -0.03
CA ILE A 79 13.63 10.43 0.67
C ILE A 79 14.06 10.17 2.11
N ALA A 80 15.28 9.68 2.36
CA ALA A 80 15.76 9.40 3.72
C ALA A 80 15.79 10.66 4.60
N LYS A 81 16.15 11.82 4.05
CA LYS A 81 16.11 13.11 4.76
C LYS A 81 14.67 13.52 5.06
N ALA A 82 13.77 13.39 4.10
CA ALA A 82 12.36 13.72 4.26
C ALA A 82 11.66 12.81 5.28
N GLU A 83 11.95 11.51 5.26
CA GLU A 83 11.45 10.54 6.25
C GLU A 83 11.92 10.87 7.67
N LYS A 84 13.19 11.31 7.82
CA LYS A 84 13.69 11.79 9.12
C LYS A 84 12.92 13.03 9.58
N SER A 85 12.65 13.96 8.68
CA SER A 85 11.85 15.16 8.97
C SER A 85 10.44 14.78 9.42
N MET A 86 9.75 13.91 8.68
CA MET A 86 8.43 13.39 9.02
C MET A 86 8.40 12.70 10.39
N LYS A 87 9.42 11.89 10.70
CA LYS A 87 9.54 11.22 12.01
C LYS A 87 9.77 12.21 13.15
N ALA A 88 10.55 13.26 12.92
CA ALA A 88 10.84 14.28 13.93
C ALA A 88 9.64 15.20 14.18
N LYS A 89 8.95 15.61 13.12
CA LYS A 89 7.79 16.47 13.18
C LYS A 89 6.85 16.19 11.99
N PRO A 90 5.75 15.44 12.19
CA PRO A 90 4.80 15.11 11.13
C PRO A 90 3.82 16.26 10.87
N ASP A 91 4.35 17.39 10.38
CA ASP A 91 3.54 18.53 9.91
C ASP A 91 3.38 18.51 8.39
N ASP A 92 2.58 19.44 7.87
CA ASP A 92 2.28 19.47 6.43
C ASP A 92 3.53 19.73 5.58
N ALA A 93 4.44 20.59 6.04
CA ALA A 93 5.72 20.81 5.35
C ALA A 93 6.55 19.50 5.24
N SER A 94 6.56 18.67 6.29
CA SER A 94 7.24 17.37 6.25
C SER A 94 6.56 16.35 5.33
N LYS A 95 5.23 16.41 5.21
CA LYS A 95 4.44 15.59 4.26
C LYS A 95 4.73 16.01 2.83
N ASP A 96 4.69 17.30 2.55
CA ASP A 96 4.96 17.85 1.23
C ASP A 96 6.38 17.48 0.79
N LEU A 97 7.36 17.64 1.68
CA LEU A 97 8.75 17.26 1.40
C LEU A 97 8.91 15.76 1.08
N LEU A 98 8.22 14.89 1.82
CA LEU A 98 8.32 13.45 1.61
C LEU A 98 7.56 13.01 0.35
N ALA A 99 6.40 13.59 0.09
CA ALA A 99 5.62 13.33 -1.11
C ALA A 99 6.40 13.78 -2.37
N GLU A 100 6.99 14.98 -2.34
CA GLU A 100 7.83 15.51 -3.43
C GLU A 100 9.06 14.61 -3.66
N ALA A 101 9.76 14.18 -2.60
CA ALA A 101 10.92 13.31 -2.74
C ALA A 101 10.58 11.96 -3.40
N TYR A 102 9.38 11.41 -3.11
CA TYR A 102 8.88 10.23 -3.81
C TYR A 102 8.51 10.55 -5.26
N PHE A 103 7.83 11.66 -5.51
CA PHE A 103 7.45 12.12 -6.84
C PHE A 103 8.68 12.29 -7.75
N GLU A 104 9.73 12.97 -7.29
CA GLU A 104 10.96 13.21 -8.06
C GLU A 104 11.63 11.90 -8.50
N ARG A 105 11.70 10.90 -7.59
CA ARG A 105 12.23 9.58 -7.94
C ARG A 105 11.33 8.87 -8.94
N GLY A 106 10.01 8.90 -8.71
CA GLY A 106 9.02 8.34 -9.64
C GLY A 106 9.10 8.94 -11.04
N PHE A 107 9.32 10.25 -11.13
CA PHE A 107 9.51 10.97 -12.39
C PHE A 107 10.74 10.50 -13.15
N ALA A 108 11.90 10.47 -12.49
CA ALA A 108 13.13 9.97 -13.10
C ALA A 108 13.01 8.50 -13.55
N LEU A 109 12.33 7.67 -12.76
CA LEU A 109 12.06 6.27 -13.12
C LEU A 109 11.13 6.17 -14.33
N THR A 110 10.15 7.07 -14.45
CA THR A 110 9.25 7.13 -15.60
C THR A 110 9.99 7.49 -16.88
N ASP A 111 10.92 8.46 -16.83
CA ASP A 111 11.81 8.80 -17.95
C ASP A 111 12.66 7.59 -18.37
N ALA A 112 13.14 6.82 -17.39
CA ALA A 112 13.86 5.56 -17.59
C ALA A 112 12.97 4.38 -18.03
N LYS A 113 11.66 4.60 -18.22
CA LYS A 113 10.64 3.59 -18.56
C LYS A 113 10.47 2.49 -17.50
N GLN A 114 10.94 2.73 -16.28
CA GLN A 114 10.74 1.86 -15.12
C GLN A 114 9.35 2.05 -14.50
N TYR A 115 8.29 1.87 -15.31
CA TYR A 115 6.90 2.18 -14.95
C TYR A 115 6.39 1.44 -13.72
N ALA A 116 6.79 0.18 -13.53
CA ALA A 116 6.39 -0.60 -12.34
C ALA A 116 6.93 0.01 -11.04
N SER A 117 8.22 0.39 -11.03
CA SER A 117 8.86 1.02 -9.87
C SER A 117 8.38 2.45 -9.66
N ALA A 118 8.23 3.22 -10.75
CA ALA A 118 7.70 4.58 -10.70
C ALA A 118 6.29 4.63 -10.10
N LEU A 119 5.43 3.68 -10.48
CA LEU A 119 4.07 3.56 -9.94
C LEU A 119 4.08 3.41 -8.40
N GLY A 120 5.04 2.65 -7.86
CA GLY A 120 5.20 2.50 -6.41
C GLY A 120 5.65 3.78 -5.72
N ASP A 121 6.46 4.61 -6.38
CA ASP A 121 6.85 5.93 -5.86
C ASP A 121 5.68 6.92 -5.86
N TYR A 122 4.94 7.04 -6.97
CA TYR A 122 3.78 7.93 -7.00
C TYR A 122 2.69 7.50 -6.01
N ARG A 123 2.42 6.20 -5.85
CA ARG A 123 1.50 5.70 -4.82
C ARG A 123 1.98 6.05 -3.41
N ARG A 124 3.28 5.99 -3.14
CA ARG A 124 3.84 6.43 -1.84
C ARG A 124 3.69 7.92 -1.62
N ALA A 125 3.90 8.75 -2.64
CA ALA A 125 3.62 10.18 -2.56
C ALA A 125 2.15 10.42 -2.19
N LEU A 126 1.21 9.73 -2.85
CA LEU A 126 -0.23 9.85 -2.60
C LEU A 126 -0.67 9.32 -1.22
N LYS A 127 0.03 8.34 -0.65
CA LYS A 127 -0.20 7.91 0.74
C LYS A 127 0.14 8.99 1.75
N VAL A 128 1.17 9.77 1.47
CA VAL A 128 1.63 10.87 2.33
C VAL A 128 0.75 12.10 2.13
N GLN A 129 0.48 12.43 0.87
CA GLN A 129 -0.30 13.59 0.46
C GLN A 129 -1.33 13.16 -0.63
N PRO A 130 -2.56 12.80 -0.23
CA PRO A 130 -3.58 12.30 -1.17
C PRO A 130 -3.97 13.27 -2.28
N ASN A 131 -3.74 14.58 -2.08
CA ASN A 131 -4.02 15.65 -3.03
C ASN A 131 -2.80 16.08 -3.87
N HIS A 132 -1.72 15.29 -3.90
CA HIS A 132 -0.58 15.55 -4.80
C HIS A 132 -0.96 15.30 -6.26
N GLU A 133 -1.46 16.32 -6.95
CA GLU A 133 -2.08 16.21 -8.27
C GLU A 133 -1.16 15.61 -9.33
N GLU A 134 0.12 15.98 -9.31
CA GLU A 134 1.11 15.48 -10.27
C GLU A 134 1.29 13.97 -10.13
N SER A 135 1.37 13.46 -8.90
CA SER A 135 1.47 12.03 -8.65
C SER A 135 0.21 11.28 -9.12
N GLN A 136 -0.99 11.86 -8.93
CA GLN A 136 -2.23 11.28 -9.46
C GLN A 136 -2.21 11.18 -10.99
N LYS A 137 -1.83 12.26 -11.67
CA LYS A 137 -1.73 12.31 -13.14
C LYS A 137 -0.77 11.24 -13.67
N TRP A 138 0.39 11.07 -13.04
CA TRP A 138 1.34 10.04 -13.46
C TRP A 138 0.86 8.62 -13.18
N VAL A 139 0.16 8.38 -12.06
CA VAL A 139 -0.48 7.08 -11.82
C VAL A 139 -1.45 6.76 -12.94
N GLU A 140 -2.34 7.67 -13.30
CA GLU A 140 -3.30 7.49 -14.39
C GLU A 140 -2.61 7.24 -15.73
N GLN A 141 -1.58 8.03 -16.05
CA GLN A 141 -0.79 7.87 -17.28
C GLN A 141 -0.12 6.50 -17.36
N ILE A 142 0.54 6.06 -16.28
CA ILE A 142 1.18 4.74 -16.23
C ILE A 142 0.15 3.63 -16.39
N LEU A 143 -0.99 3.72 -15.70
CA LEU A 143 -2.07 2.73 -15.86
C LEU A 143 -2.59 2.69 -17.30
N GLY A 144 -2.69 3.85 -17.96
CA GLY A 144 -2.98 3.93 -19.39
C GLY A 144 -1.96 3.22 -20.27
N ILE A 145 -0.66 3.36 -19.98
CA ILE A 145 0.41 2.63 -20.69
C ILE A 145 0.22 1.11 -20.53
N TYR A 146 -0.06 0.62 -19.32
CA TYR A 146 -0.34 -0.80 -19.08
C TYR A 146 -1.54 -1.31 -19.89
N GLN A 147 -2.63 -0.54 -19.94
CA GLN A 147 -3.80 -0.86 -20.77
C GLN A 147 -3.44 -0.95 -22.25
N MET A 148 -2.70 0.03 -22.79
CA MET A 148 -2.26 0.04 -24.19
C MET A 148 -1.34 -1.14 -24.52
N LEU A 149 -0.48 -1.54 -23.57
CA LEU A 149 0.38 -2.72 -23.69
C LEU A 149 -0.35 -4.04 -23.48
N LYS A 150 -1.64 -4.01 -23.10
CA LYS A 150 -2.43 -5.19 -22.70
C LYS A 150 -1.73 -6.01 -21.60
N LYS A 151 -1.13 -5.30 -20.64
CA LYS A 151 -0.44 -5.86 -19.47
C LYS A 151 -1.16 -5.43 -18.20
N GLU A 152 -1.17 -6.31 -17.22
CA GLU A 152 -1.59 -5.96 -15.86
C GLU A 152 -0.51 -5.10 -15.18
N PRO A 153 -0.87 -3.99 -14.51
CA PRO A 153 0.05 -3.24 -13.65
C PRO A 153 0.28 -3.99 -12.32
N PRO A 154 1.40 -3.72 -11.61
CA PRO A 154 1.58 -4.24 -10.27
C PRO A 154 0.50 -3.68 -9.32
N SER A 155 -0.01 -4.55 -8.45
CA SER A 155 -0.88 -4.14 -7.35
C SER A 155 -0.08 -3.30 -6.33
N GLU A 156 -0.79 -2.54 -5.51
CA GLU A 156 -0.16 -1.76 -4.46
C GLU A 156 0.60 -2.66 -3.47
N GLY A 157 1.89 -2.38 -3.26
CA GLY A 157 2.79 -3.19 -2.44
C GLY A 157 3.53 -4.29 -3.19
N GLU A 158 3.18 -4.56 -4.46
CA GLU A 158 3.88 -5.49 -5.34
C GLU A 158 4.87 -4.79 -6.28
N GLU A 159 5.03 -3.47 -6.18
CA GLU A 159 5.92 -2.73 -7.07
C GLU A 159 7.39 -3.05 -6.80
N PRO A 160 8.18 -3.36 -7.85
CA PRO A 160 9.58 -3.68 -7.67
C PRO A 160 10.39 -2.43 -7.30
N PRO A 161 11.50 -2.58 -6.54
CA PRO A 161 12.44 -1.49 -6.33
C PRO A 161 13.08 -1.06 -7.67
N PRO A 162 13.64 0.16 -7.73
CA PRO A 162 14.42 0.61 -8.89
C PRO A 162 15.50 -0.39 -9.31
N LEU A 163 15.75 -0.49 -10.61
CA LEU A 163 16.83 -1.31 -11.14
C LEU A 163 18.20 -0.81 -10.64
N PRO A 164 19.07 -1.71 -10.13
CA PRO A 164 20.39 -1.32 -9.66
C PRO A 164 21.29 -0.94 -10.84
N LEU A 165 21.92 0.23 -10.76
CA LEU A 165 22.96 0.64 -11.70
C LEU A 165 24.25 -0.17 -11.42
N LYS A 166 24.66 -1.01 -12.38
CA LYS A 166 25.96 -1.70 -12.31
C LYS A 166 27.05 -0.72 -12.72
N LYS A 167 28.02 -0.51 -11.83
CA LYS A 167 29.22 0.30 -12.10
C LYS A 167 30.30 -0.53 -12.78
#